data_AF-A0A8B8L4J5-F1
#
_entry.id   AF-A0A8B8L4J5-F1
#
_cell.length_a   1.000
_cell.length_b   1.000
_cell.length_c   1.000
_cell.angle_alpha   90.00
_cell.angle_beta   90.00
_cell.angle_gamma   90.00
#
_symmetry.space_group_name_H-M   'P 1'
#
loop_
_entity.id
_entity.type
_entity.pdbx_description
1 polymer ?
#
loop_
_entity_poly.entity_id
_entity_poly.type
_entity_poly.pdbx_seq_one_letter_code
_entity_poly.pdbx_strand_id
1 'polypeptide(L)'
;MAVAIDQHHGFKHFSRSQRCKLQSFGHIDPNIVEVGLTSTFSHSLELAVAVQADNIHRSVSTPCLPLSGEDLSSNHPRVEIVRGSGAPVHALVVEVAIAMASGVQPTPLPSGLGGAYVFPNQSGNNIAVAKPIDEEPLAFNNPKGLGGHMLGQPGLKKSIRIGETGIRELGAYLLDHGGMAGVPPTALVQFSHAAFFVSTATSATTDSTEVHPHMPKIASLQRFVGHGFDAGELGPSFFSVDSVHHIGILDIRILNLDRHAGNMLVMKHEHNSTSYVHQGVFDLVPIDHGFCLPEWLDDPYFEWLHWPQASIPFSENELEYISKLDPFKDAEILRTEIPLLRESSIRVLIVCTIFLKHAAAAGLCLADIGQMMTRELCGGEESASEMENICLQVKARVSNNERCKEETEGGSICDETGGISFGDLNQGEWESFLEIFNDLLHAVFEEKKCKN
;
A
#
# COMPACT_ATOMS: atom_id res chain seq x y z
N MET A 1 -26.48 -50.78 16.96
CA MET A 1 -27.93 -50.81 16.70
C MET A 1 -28.51 -49.50 17.17
N ALA A 2 -29.24 -48.80 16.30
CA ALA A 2 -29.84 -47.49 16.60
C ALA A 2 -31.00 -47.64 17.59
N VAL A 3 -31.13 -46.69 18.52
CA VAL A 3 -32.43 -46.13 18.95
C VAL A 3 -32.20 -44.67 19.36
N ALA A 4 -32.93 -43.76 18.70
CA ALA A 4 -33.09 -42.38 19.12
C ALA A 4 -34.23 -42.28 20.14
N ILE A 5 -34.05 -41.46 21.18
CA ILE A 5 -35.16 -40.86 21.94
C ILE A 5 -34.78 -39.41 22.22
N ASP A 6 -35.55 -38.50 21.63
CA ASP A 6 -35.59 -37.08 21.97
C ASP A 6 -36.67 -36.87 23.04
N GLN A 7 -36.31 -36.21 24.14
CA GLN A 7 -37.25 -35.45 24.97
C GLN A 7 -36.55 -34.22 25.54
N HIS A 8 -36.90 -33.09 24.93
CA HIS A 8 -36.67 -31.71 25.36
C HIS A 8 -36.69 -31.47 26.88
N HIS A 9 -35.57 -31.03 27.45
CA HIS A 9 -35.52 -30.07 28.56
C HIS A 9 -34.57 -28.93 28.16
N GLY A 10 -35.13 -27.73 28.09
CA GLY A 10 -34.55 -26.57 27.42
C GLY A 10 -33.28 -26.03 28.06
N PHE A 11 -32.16 -26.17 27.34
CA PHE A 11 -31.06 -25.23 27.41
C PHE A 11 -31.37 -24.05 26.49
N LYS A 12 -31.20 -22.82 26.99
CA LYS A 12 -31.29 -21.60 26.19
C LYS A 12 -30.32 -21.70 25.02
N HIS A 13 -30.81 -21.40 23.82
CA HIS A 13 -29.99 -21.20 22.63
C HIS A 13 -28.85 -20.24 22.95
N PHE A 14 -27.60 -20.65 22.72
CA PHE A 14 -26.58 -19.68 22.36
C PHE A 14 -27.09 -19.00 21.08
N SER A 15 -27.43 -17.72 21.19
CA SER A 15 -27.67 -16.86 20.03
C SER A 15 -26.37 -16.81 19.24
N ARG A 16 -26.26 -17.69 18.25
CA ARG A 16 -25.31 -17.56 17.17
C ARG A 16 -25.73 -16.29 16.42
N SER A 17 -25.05 -15.18 16.67
CA SER A 17 -25.19 -13.99 15.85
C SER A 17 -25.00 -14.40 14.40
N GLN A 18 -25.93 -13.95 13.57
CA GLN A 18 -26.05 -14.35 12.18
C GLN A 18 -24.74 -14.07 11.44
N ARG A 19 -24.38 -15.00 10.54
CA ARG A 19 -23.40 -14.80 9.47
C ARG A 19 -23.58 -13.41 8.87
N CYS A 20 -22.67 -12.48 9.15
CA CYS A 20 -22.46 -11.33 8.29
C CYS A 20 -21.76 -11.86 7.04
N LYS A 21 -22.55 -12.23 6.03
CA LYS A 21 -22.11 -12.10 4.64
C LYS A 21 -22.21 -10.63 4.29
N LEU A 22 -21.27 -9.82 4.77
CA LEU A 22 -21.04 -8.52 4.17
C LEU A 22 -20.21 -8.79 2.91
N GLN A 23 -20.87 -8.76 1.76
CA GLN A 23 -20.16 -8.46 0.53
C GLN A 23 -19.55 -7.07 0.75
N SER A 24 -18.22 -7.00 0.78
CA SER A 24 -17.48 -5.75 0.74
C SER A 24 -17.78 -5.06 -0.59
N PHE A 25 -18.84 -4.25 -0.60
CA PHE A 25 -18.82 -3.04 -1.40
C PHE A 25 -18.16 -2.01 -0.50
N GLY A 26 -16.96 -1.55 -0.87
CA GLY A 26 -16.36 -0.37 -0.26
C GLY A 26 -17.44 0.70 -0.19
N HIS A 27 -17.77 1.16 1.02
CA HIS A 27 -18.74 2.22 1.21
C HIS A 27 -18.15 3.48 0.54
N ILE A 28 -18.57 3.73 -0.70
CA ILE A 28 -18.33 4.99 -1.38
C ILE A 28 -19.10 6.03 -0.56
N ASP A 29 -18.36 6.99 0.03
CA ASP A 29 -18.94 8.14 0.72
C ASP A 29 -19.89 8.87 -0.25
N PRO A 30 -21.20 8.98 0.04
CA PRO A 30 -22.17 9.61 -0.86
C PRO A 30 -21.92 11.12 -1.06
N ASN A 31 -20.98 11.73 -0.33
CA ASN A 31 -20.64 13.15 -0.44
C ASN A 31 -19.53 13.49 -1.46
N ILE A 32 -19.08 12.55 -2.30
CA ILE A 32 -18.01 12.78 -3.31
C ILE A 32 -18.44 13.73 -4.45
N VAL A 33 -19.72 14.10 -4.54
CA VAL A 33 -20.24 15.00 -5.59
C VAL A 33 -20.45 16.41 -5.03
N GLU A 34 -19.38 17.18 -4.82
CA GLU A 34 -19.33 18.65 -4.92
C GLU A 34 -18.09 19.21 -4.21
N VAL A 35 -16.93 19.28 -4.88
CA VAL A 35 -16.01 20.42 -4.70
C VAL A 35 -15.27 20.66 -6.01
N GLY A 36 -15.58 21.78 -6.67
CA GLY A 36 -14.92 22.23 -7.88
C GLY A 36 -13.79 23.22 -7.62
N LEU A 37 -12.80 23.15 -8.51
CA LEU A 37 -11.94 24.22 -9.02
C LEU A 37 -11.01 24.93 -8.02
N THR A 38 -9.75 24.50 -7.98
CA THR A 38 -8.56 25.28 -8.41
C THR A 38 -7.28 24.57 -7.98
N SER A 39 -6.40 24.20 -8.92
CA SER A 39 -4.94 24.42 -8.84
C SER A 39 -4.21 23.67 -9.95
N THR A 40 -3.29 24.41 -10.56
CA THR A 40 -2.46 24.07 -11.71
C THR A 40 -1.27 23.22 -11.25
N PHE A 41 -1.36 21.89 -11.36
CA PHE A 41 -0.23 20.97 -11.05
C PHE A 41 0.17 20.04 -12.20
N SER A 42 -0.60 19.99 -13.29
CA SER A 42 -0.36 19.06 -14.41
C SER A 42 0.97 19.27 -15.12
N HIS A 43 1.55 20.48 -15.07
CA HIS A 43 2.83 20.77 -15.72
C HIS A 43 4.06 20.37 -14.89
N SER A 44 3.91 20.09 -13.60
CA SER A 44 5.05 19.85 -12.70
C SER A 44 5.63 18.45 -12.86
N LEU A 45 4.79 17.45 -13.16
CA LEU A 45 5.21 16.04 -13.24
C LEU A 45 5.99 15.74 -14.52
N GLU A 46 5.54 16.28 -15.67
CA GLU A 46 6.27 16.17 -16.94
C GLU A 46 7.60 16.96 -16.92
N LEU A 47 7.61 18.13 -16.26
CA LEU A 47 8.80 18.99 -16.22
C LEU A 47 9.86 18.49 -15.21
N ALA A 48 9.46 17.93 -14.08
CA ALA A 48 10.39 17.41 -13.07
C ALA A 48 11.19 16.19 -13.57
N VAL A 49 10.61 15.39 -14.46
CA VAL A 49 11.30 14.26 -15.12
C VAL A 49 12.27 14.76 -16.21
N ALA A 50 11.95 15.86 -16.89
CA ALA A 50 12.80 16.43 -17.94
C ALA A 50 14.07 17.12 -17.40
N VAL A 51 14.03 17.71 -16.20
CA VAL A 51 15.14 18.55 -15.67
C VAL A 51 16.29 17.72 -15.05
N GLN A 52 16.09 16.44 -14.75
CA GLN A 52 17.11 15.63 -14.06
C GLN A 52 18.16 14.97 -14.98
N ALA A 53 18.05 15.17 -16.30
CA ALA A 53 18.95 14.57 -17.29
C ALA A 53 20.30 15.32 -17.49
N ASP A 54 20.47 16.53 -16.93
CA ASP A 54 21.51 17.46 -17.43
C ASP A 54 22.75 17.68 -16.54
N ASN A 55 23.05 16.84 -15.54
CA ASN A 55 24.26 17.08 -14.71
C ASN A 55 25.01 15.81 -14.27
N ILE A 56 25.60 15.06 -15.21
CA ILE A 56 26.69 14.12 -14.91
C ILE A 56 27.88 14.39 -15.83
N HIS A 57 28.92 15.01 -15.26
CA HIS A 57 30.26 15.05 -15.85
C HIS A 57 30.84 13.63 -15.90
N ARG A 58 30.95 13.02 -17.10
CA ARG A 58 31.66 11.76 -17.33
C ARG A 58 33.07 12.02 -17.88
N SER A 59 34.07 11.45 -17.21
CA SER A 59 35.45 11.35 -17.70
C SER A 59 35.52 10.30 -18.81
N VAL A 60 36.23 10.61 -19.91
CA VAL A 60 36.32 9.78 -21.12
C VAL A 60 37.68 9.10 -21.22
N SER A 61 37.68 7.78 -21.41
CA SER A 61 38.83 7.01 -21.91
C SER A 61 38.33 5.83 -22.76
N THR A 62 38.68 5.90 -24.05
CA THR A 62 38.46 5.15 -25.32
C THR A 62 38.39 3.59 -25.28
N PRO A 63 37.98 2.85 -26.37
CA PRO A 63 37.71 3.32 -27.74
C PRO A 63 36.45 2.79 -28.50
N CYS A 64 35.88 3.72 -29.29
CA CYS A 64 35.41 3.58 -30.68
C CYS A 64 34.33 2.52 -31.03
N LEU A 65 33.06 2.89 -30.86
CA LEU A 65 31.96 2.53 -31.76
C LEU A 65 31.36 3.82 -32.34
N PRO A 66 30.91 3.85 -33.61
CA PRO A 66 30.46 5.09 -34.23
C PRO A 66 29.21 5.62 -33.52
N LEU A 67 29.33 6.81 -32.92
CA LEU A 67 28.19 7.63 -32.54
C LEU A 67 27.46 8.03 -33.82
N SER A 68 26.35 7.36 -34.12
CA SER A 68 25.29 7.98 -34.91
C SER A 68 24.40 8.73 -33.92
N GLY A 69 24.60 10.04 -33.83
CA GLY A 69 23.64 10.93 -33.21
C GLY A 69 22.39 10.99 -34.09
N GLU A 70 21.42 10.14 -33.80
CA GLU A 70 20.03 10.22 -34.26
C GLU A 70 19.12 9.74 -33.12
N ASP A 71 18.90 10.57 -32.09
CA ASP A 71 17.73 10.42 -31.21
C ASP A 71 16.48 10.91 -31.95
N LEU A 72 16.14 10.22 -33.03
CA LEU A 72 14.92 10.39 -33.80
C LEU A 72 13.95 9.28 -33.38
N SER A 73 12.97 9.61 -32.53
CA SER A 73 11.61 9.05 -32.56
C SER A 73 11.51 7.57 -32.96
N SER A 74 12.09 6.66 -32.17
CA SER A 74 11.88 5.23 -32.44
C SER A 74 10.48 4.85 -31.92
N ASN A 75 9.55 4.54 -32.83
CA ASN A 75 8.20 4.06 -32.51
C ASN A 75 8.17 2.65 -31.87
N HIS A 76 9.30 2.17 -31.35
CA HIS A 76 9.40 0.84 -30.75
C HIS A 76 8.85 0.86 -29.32
N PRO A 77 8.09 -0.18 -28.91
CA PRO A 77 7.69 -0.39 -27.52
C PRO A 77 8.90 -0.42 -26.59
N ARG A 78 8.87 0.38 -25.52
CA ARG A 78 9.93 0.46 -24.52
C ARG A 78 9.35 0.52 -23.12
N VAL A 79 10.10 -0.01 -22.16
CA VAL A 79 9.83 0.10 -20.73
C VAL A 79 11.12 0.47 -20.01
N GLU A 80 11.08 1.52 -19.21
CA GLU A 80 12.23 2.08 -18.51
C GLU A 80 11.94 2.20 -17.02
N ILE A 81 12.92 1.89 -16.18
CA ILE A 81 12.79 2.02 -14.73
C ILE A 81 12.86 3.51 -14.38
N VAL A 82 11.80 4.01 -13.76
CA VAL A 82 11.75 5.35 -13.19
C VAL A 82 12.25 5.31 -11.75
N ARG A 83 11.75 4.36 -10.94
CA ARG A 83 12.19 4.10 -9.56
C ARG A 83 12.10 2.60 -9.23
N GLY A 84 12.88 2.18 -8.24
CA GLY A 84 13.05 0.79 -7.86
C GLY A 84 14.40 0.25 -8.35
N SER A 85 15.01 -0.60 -7.54
CA SER A 85 16.36 -1.10 -7.78
C SER A 85 16.49 -2.56 -7.33
N GLY A 86 17.62 -3.18 -7.67
CA GLY A 86 17.94 -4.56 -7.29
C GLY A 86 17.68 -5.59 -8.40
N ALA A 87 18.37 -6.73 -8.29
CA ALA A 87 18.35 -7.77 -9.31
C ALA A 87 16.93 -8.30 -9.65
N PRO A 88 16.01 -8.53 -8.67
CA PRO A 88 14.66 -9.00 -8.98
C PRO A 88 13.83 -8.00 -9.82
N VAL A 89 13.97 -6.70 -9.54
CA VAL A 89 13.31 -5.62 -10.28
C VAL A 89 13.87 -5.52 -11.69
N HIS A 90 15.20 -5.53 -11.84
CA HIS A 90 15.83 -5.51 -13.16
C HIS A 90 15.41 -6.71 -14.01
N ALA A 91 15.39 -7.91 -13.44
CA ALA A 91 14.94 -9.12 -14.13
C ALA A 91 13.48 -9.00 -14.61
N LEU A 92 12.59 -8.52 -13.74
CA LEU A 92 11.18 -8.27 -14.07
C LEU A 92 11.05 -7.32 -15.27
N VAL A 93 11.73 -6.18 -15.25
CA VAL A 93 11.62 -5.17 -16.30
C VAL A 93 12.22 -5.66 -17.62
N VAL A 94 13.32 -6.40 -17.57
CA VAL A 94 13.92 -7.03 -18.76
C VAL A 94 12.98 -8.06 -19.38
N GLU A 95 12.32 -8.90 -18.59
CA GLU A 95 11.34 -9.87 -19.10
C GLU A 95 10.15 -9.18 -19.78
N VAL A 96 9.64 -8.09 -19.18
CA VAL A 96 8.56 -7.29 -19.77
C VAL A 96 9.03 -6.60 -21.06
N ALA A 97 10.26 -6.06 -21.09
CA ALA A 97 10.83 -5.46 -22.29
C ALA A 97 10.97 -6.49 -23.43
N ILE A 98 11.41 -7.72 -23.13
CA ILE A 98 11.49 -8.81 -24.11
C ILE A 98 10.09 -9.18 -24.64
N ALA A 99 9.09 -9.29 -23.76
CA ALA A 99 7.71 -9.58 -24.17
C ALA A 99 7.17 -8.49 -25.11
N MET A 100 7.34 -7.21 -24.75
CA MET A 100 6.93 -6.07 -25.56
C MET A 100 7.64 -6.02 -26.92
N ALA A 101 8.97 -6.23 -26.95
CA ALA A 101 9.76 -6.28 -28.17
C ALA A 101 9.35 -7.44 -29.10
N SER A 102 8.76 -8.49 -28.53
CA SER A 102 8.23 -9.65 -29.25
C SER A 102 6.80 -9.45 -29.76
N GLY A 103 6.23 -8.25 -29.58
CA GLY A 103 4.86 -7.93 -29.99
C GLY A 103 3.77 -8.43 -29.03
N VAL A 104 4.15 -8.95 -27.85
CA VAL A 104 3.17 -9.34 -26.82
C VAL A 104 2.55 -8.09 -26.23
N GLN A 105 1.22 -8.03 -26.22
CA GLN A 105 0.45 -6.92 -25.69
C GLN A 105 -0.05 -7.22 -24.28
N PRO A 106 -0.13 -6.20 -23.40
CA PRO A 106 -0.76 -6.35 -22.10
C PRO A 106 -2.26 -6.70 -22.24
N THR A 107 -2.77 -7.53 -21.35
CA THR A 107 -4.19 -7.89 -21.26
C THR A 107 -4.84 -7.18 -20.08
N PRO A 108 -5.92 -6.41 -20.28
CA PRO A 108 -6.59 -5.73 -19.17
C PRO A 108 -7.27 -6.73 -18.23
N LEU A 109 -7.16 -6.49 -16.92
CA LEU A 109 -7.91 -7.23 -15.92
C LEU A 109 -9.36 -6.71 -15.86
N PRO A 110 -10.36 -7.61 -15.84
CA PRO A 110 -11.76 -7.21 -15.89
C PRO A 110 -12.26 -6.65 -14.55
N SER A 111 -11.76 -7.17 -13.43
CA SER A 111 -12.07 -6.73 -12.07
C SER A 111 -11.25 -5.51 -11.62
N GLY A 112 -11.63 -4.90 -10.50
CA GLY A 112 -10.96 -3.73 -9.93
C GLY A 112 -11.62 -2.40 -10.30
N LEU A 113 -11.19 -1.34 -9.60
CA LEU A 113 -11.73 0.03 -9.74
C LEU A 113 -10.94 0.92 -10.70
N GLY A 114 -9.75 0.48 -11.12
CA GLY A 114 -8.86 1.21 -12.03
C GLY A 114 -8.34 0.35 -13.18
N GLY A 115 -7.42 0.92 -13.96
CA GLY A 115 -6.69 0.22 -15.01
C GLY A 115 -5.62 -0.69 -14.41
N ALA A 116 -5.75 -1.99 -14.64
CA ALA A 116 -4.75 -2.99 -14.29
C ALA A 116 -4.55 -3.94 -15.47
N TYR A 117 -3.29 -4.27 -15.77
CA TYR A 117 -2.92 -4.98 -16.98
C TYR A 117 -1.94 -6.08 -16.67
N VAL A 118 -2.20 -7.29 -17.16
CA VAL A 118 -1.28 -8.41 -17.06
C VAL A 118 -0.39 -8.44 -18.30
N PHE A 119 0.91 -8.53 -18.10
CA PHE A 119 1.86 -8.83 -19.17
C PHE A 119 2.13 -10.34 -19.15
N PRO A 120 1.84 -11.06 -20.25
CA PRO A 120 2.32 -12.42 -20.44
C PRO A 120 3.69 -12.44 -21.15
N ASN A 121 4.41 -13.54 -21.04
CA ASN A 121 5.54 -13.84 -21.91
C ASN A 121 5.08 -14.49 -23.23
N GLN A 122 6.03 -14.78 -24.14
CA GLN A 122 5.73 -15.45 -25.42
C GLN A 122 5.07 -16.82 -25.28
N SER A 123 5.24 -17.50 -24.13
CA SER A 123 4.62 -18.79 -23.84
C SER A 123 3.21 -18.66 -23.25
N GLY A 124 2.71 -17.44 -23.03
CA GLY A 124 1.41 -17.17 -22.42
C GLY A 124 1.41 -17.19 -20.89
N ASN A 125 2.57 -17.34 -20.24
CA ASN A 125 2.66 -17.27 -18.78
C ASN A 125 2.71 -15.81 -18.34
N ASN A 126 1.89 -15.45 -17.36
CA ASN A 126 1.85 -14.11 -16.78
C ASN A 126 3.17 -13.80 -16.05
N ILE A 127 3.78 -12.67 -16.39
CA ILE A 127 5.06 -12.22 -15.81
C ILE A 127 4.90 -11.01 -14.88
N ALA A 128 3.97 -10.11 -15.17
CA ALA A 128 3.83 -8.87 -14.41
C ALA A 128 2.38 -8.34 -14.42
N VAL A 129 2.07 -7.51 -13.43
CA VAL A 129 0.88 -6.66 -13.40
C VAL A 129 1.32 -5.21 -13.43
N ALA A 130 0.79 -4.43 -14.36
CA ALA A 130 1.03 -3.00 -14.47
C ALA A 130 -0.25 -2.20 -14.14
N LYS A 131 -0.12 -1.15 -13.34
CA LYS A 131 -1.21 -0.23 -12.99
C LYS A 131 -0.82 1.22 -13.37
N PRO A 132 -1.29 1.75 -14.51
CA PRO A 132 -0.99 3.11 -14.93
C PRO A 132 -1.59 4.16 -13.99
N ILE A 133 -0.80 5.19 -13.64
CA ILE A 133 -1.21 6.21 -12.66
C ILE A 133 -2.38 7.09 -13.15
N ASP A 134 -2.52 7.24 -14.47
CA ASP A 134 -3.59 8.02 -15.11
C ASP A 134 -4.91 7.23 -15.20
N GLU A 135 -4.88 5.94 -14.89
CA GLU A 135 -6.00 5.01 -14.94
C GLU A 135 -6.47 4.54 -13.55
N GLU A 136 -5.90 5.08 -12.48
CA GLU A 136 -6.32 4.82 -11.09
C GLU A 136 -7.82 5.11 -10.88
N PRO A 137 -8.44 4.60 -9.79
CA PRO A 137 -9.78 5.01 -9.40
C PRO A 137 -9.88 6.54 -9.32
N LEU A 138 -10.93 7.10 -9.93
CA LEU A 138 -11.18 8.55 -10.07
C LEU A 138 -10.26 9.29 -11.05
N ALA A 139 -9.18 8.69 -11.52
CA ALA A 139 -8.26 9.34 -12.47
C ALA A 139 -8.90 9.62 -13.83
N PHE A 140 -8.36 10.62 -14.54
CA PHE A 140 -8.92 11.11 -15.79
C PHE A 140 -9.09 10.02 -16.87
N ASN A 141 -8.14 9.09 -17.01
CA ASN A 141 -8.18 8.03 -18.01
C ASN A 141 -8.70 6.70 -17.46
N ASN A 142 -9.41 6.70 -16.33
CA ASN A 142 -9.96 5.48 -15.73
C ASN A 142 -10.83 4.69 -16.73
N PRO A 143 -10.47 3.43 -17.07
CA PRO A 143 -11.18 2.64 -18.08
C PRO A 143 -12.48 2.00 -17.56
N LYS A 144 -12.80 2.14 -16.27
CA LYS A 144 -13.95 1.52 -15.60
C LYS A 144 -15.15 2.46 -15.42
N GLY A 145 -15.08 3.67 -15.97
CA GLY A 145 -16.15 4.68 -15.87
C GLY A 145 -16.21 5.39 -14.52
N LEU A 146 -15.20 5.20 -13.67
CA LEU A 146 -15.01 5.89 -12.40
C LEU A 146 -13.89 6.92 -12.53
N GLY A 147 -13.99 7.83 -13.50
CA GLY A 147 -12.94 8.81 -13.80
C GLY A 147 -13.43 10.26 -13.80
N GLY A 148 -12.52 11.19 -14.11
CA GLY A 148 -12.85 12.60 -14.34
C GLY A 148 -12.18 13.60 -13.38
N HIS A 149 -11.41 13.10 -12.41
CA HIS A 149 -10.64 13.94 -11.50
C HIS A 149 -9.19 14.09 -11.95
N MET A 150 -8.56 15.20 -11.55
CA MET A 150 -7.15 15.46 -11.84
C MET A 150 -6.25 14.75 -10.83
N LEU A 151 -5.04 14.38 -11.26
CA LEU A 151 -4.01 13.85 -10.37
C LEU A 151 -3.72 14.85 -9.23
N GLY A 152 -3.46 14.33 -8.04
CA GLY A 152 -3.25 15.13 -6.83
C GLY A 152 -4.51 15.56 -6.08
N GLN A 153 -5.72 15.32 -6.62
CA GLN A 153 -6.96 15.46 -5.86
C GLN A 153 -7.13 14.30 -4.86
N PRO A 154 -7.96 14.46 -3.81
CA PRO A 154 -8.29 13.35 -2.91
C PRO A 154 -8.81 12.13 -3.68
N GLY A 155 -8.26 10.95 -3.39
CA GLY A 155 -8.66 9.69 -4.00
C GLY A 155 -9.80 9.01 -3.25
N LEU A 156 -9.98 7.71 -3.51
CA LEU A 156 -11.00 6.89 -2.85
C LEU A 156 -10.81 6.85 -1.33
N LYS A 157 -9.56 6.77 -0.87
CA LYS A 157 -9.16 7.05 0.52
C LYS A 157 -8.73 8.52 0.58
N LYS A 158 -9.41 9.34 1.38
CA LYS A 158 -9.17 10.81 1.40
C LYS A 158 -7.72 11.15 1.74
N SER A 159 -7.07 10.30 2.53
CA SER A 159 -5.66 10.39 2.95
C SER A 159 -4.63 10.01 1.87
N ILE A 160 -5.09 9.61 0.68
CA ILE A 160 -4.28 9.21 -0.46
C ILE A 160 -4.79 9.90 -1.72
N ARG A 161 -3.91 10.60 -2.43
CA ARG A 161 -4.29 11.34 -3.64
C ARG A 161 -4.25 10.47 -4.88
N ILE A 162 -5.06 10.85 -5.87
CA ILE A 162 -5.11 10.22 -7.19
C ILE A 162 -3.75 10.38 -7.88
N GLY A 163 -3.23 9.29 -8.45
CA GLY A 163 -1.94 9.20 -9.13
C GLY A 163 -0.79 8.78 -8.21
N GLU A 164 -1.06 8.50 -6.94
CA GLU A 164 -0.03 8.16 -5.95
C GLU A 164 -0.05 6.68 -5.52
N THR A 165 -0.97 5.86 -6.02
CA THR A 165 -1.01 4.43 -5.62
C THR A 165 0.23 3.70 -6.10
N GLY A 166 0.74 4.03 -7.30
CA GLY A 166 1.90 3.36 -7.87
C GLY A 166 3.20 3.55 -7.07
N ILE A 167 3.38 4.73 -6.47
CA ILE A 167 4.54 4.97 -5.60
C ILE A 167 4.41 4.25 -4.25
N ARG A 168 3.19 4.02 -3.76
CA ARG A 168 2.90 3.30 -2.50
C ARG A 168 3.14 1.80 -2.65
N GLU A 169 2.81 1.24 -3.81
CA GLU A 169 3.19 -0.13 -4.21
C GLU A 169 4.71 -0.34 -4.16
N LEU A 170 5.49 0.61 -4.71
CA LEU A 170 6.95 0.57 -4.60
C LEU A 170 7.41 0.71 -3.13
N GLY A 171 6.80 1.62 -2.37
CA GLY A 171 7.10 1.82 -0.96
C GLY A 171 6.95 0.55 -0.13
N ALA A 172 5.86 -0.20 -0.33
CA ALA A 172 5.64 -1.48 0.35
C ALA A 172 6.74 -2.51 0.04
N TYR A 173 7.17 -2.62 -1.22
CA TYR A 173 8.27 -3.51 -1.61
C TYR A 173 9.62 -3.09 -1.00
N LEU A 174 9.92 -1.79 -0.97
CA LEU A 174 11.15 -1.27 -0.35
C LEU A 174 11.19 -1.50 1.17
N LEU A 175 10.04 -1.46 1.83
CA LEU A 175 9.91 -1.62 3.27
C LEU A 175 9.81 -3.09 3.72
N ASP A 176 9.66 -4.04 2.79
CA ASP A 176 9.65 -5.48 3.07
C ASP A 176 11.09 -6.02 3.23
N HIS A 177 11.70 -5.73 4.38
CA HIS A 177 13.08 -6.08 4.68
C HIS A 177 13.32 -7.59 4.59
N GLY A 178 14.24 -7.99 3.72
CA GLY A 178 14.55 -9.42 3.51
C GLY A 178 13.44 -10.22 2.83
N GLY A 179 12.36 -9.56 2.34
CA GLY A 179 11.21 -10.23 1.75
C GLY A 179 10.40 -11.04 2.74
N MET A 180 10.32 -10.59 4.01
CA MET A 180 9.68 -11.34 5.09
C MET A 180 8.16 -11.46 4.88
N ALA A 181 7.50 -10.35 4.52
CA ALA A 181 6.08 -10.36 4.16
C ALA A 181 5.85 -11.00 2.78
N GLY A 182 6.86 -10.98 1.92
CA GLY A 182 6.82 -11.60 0.60
C GLY A 182 6.20 -10.69 -0.46
N VAL A 183 6.34 -9.36 -0.32
CA VAL A 183 5.87 -8.41 -1.34
C VAL A 183 6.61 -8.69 -2.65
N PRO A 184 5.90 -8.97 -3.76
CA PRO A 184 6.56 -9.29 -5.02
C PRO A 184 7.39 -8.11 -5.53
N PRO A 185 8.49 -8.36 -6.27
CA PRO A 185 9.31 -7.31 -6.87
C PRO A 185 8.46 -6.25 -7.57
N THR A 186 8.57 -5.01 -7.12
CA THR A 186 7.76 -3.89 -7.58
C THR A 186 8.64 -2.72 -7.96
N ALA A 187 8.31 -2.06 -9.08
CA ALA A 187 9.01 -0.90 -9.59
C ALA A 187 8.04 0.15 -10.12
N LEU A 188 8.48 1.40 -10.19
CA LEU A 188 7.81 2.42 -10.97
C LEU A 188 8.50 2.49 -12.34
N VAL A 189 7.72 2.34 -13.41
CA VAL A 189 8.25 2.28 -14.77
C VAL A 189 7.54 3.28 -15.67
N GLN A 190 8.22 3.67 -16.74
CA GLN A 190 7.65 4.42 -17.84
C GLN A 190 7.54 3.51 -19.04
N PHE A 191 6.33 3.38 -19.57
CA PHE A 191 6.05 2.70 -20.82
C PHE A 191 5.95 3.71 -21.95
N SER A 192 6.61 3.45 -23.08
CA SER A 192 6.45 4.20 -24.33
C SER A 192 5.99 3.24 -25.43
N HIS A 193 5.01 3.66 -26.24
CA HIS A 193 4.45 2.84 -27.32
C HIS A 193 3.92 1.47 -26.84
N ALA A 194 3.30 1.42 -25.66
CA ALA A 194 2.59 0.24 -25.13
C ALA A 194 1.08 0.38 -25.35
N ALA A 195 0.39 -0.71 -25.68
CA ALA A 195 -1.06 -0.72 -25.88
C ALA A 195 -1.81 -0.74 -24.53
N PHE A 196 -1.81 0.39 -23.83
CA PHE A 196 -2.74 0.65 -22.73
C PHE A 196 -4.06 1.23 -23.24
N PHE A 197 -5.04 1.40 -22.35
CA PHE A 197 -6.25 2.13 -22.67
C PHE A 197 -5.91 3.55 -23.13
N VAL A 198 -6.41 3.91 -24.30
CA VAL A 198 -6.37 5.26 -24.85
C VAL A 198 -7.80 5.76 -24.89
N SER A 199 -8.12 6.79 -24.09
CA SER A 199 -9.43 7.43 -24.15
C SER A 199 -9.59 8.10 -25.52
N THR A 200 -10.51 7.60 -26.34
CA THR A 200 -10.81 8.13 -27.69
C THR A 200 -11.64 9.42 -27.67
N ALA A 201 -11.76 10.09 -26.52
CA ALA A 201 -12.72 11.18 -26.33
C ALA A 201 -12.31 12.52 -26.98
N THR A 202 -11.09 12.65 -27.52
CA THR A 202 -10.64 13.89 -28.21
C THR A 202 -10.61 13.79 -29.74
N SER A 203 -10.91 12.64 -30.34
CA SER A 203 -10.84 12.45 -31.79
C SER A 203 -12.22 12.16 -32.42
N ALA A 204 -13.19 13.04 -32.16
CA ALA A 204 -14.46 13.10 -32.89
C ALA A 204 -14.49 14.28 -33.86
N THR A 205 -13.39 14.58 -34.53
CA THR A 205 -13.38 15.44 -35.72
C THR A 205 -12.35 14.95 -36.74
N THR A 206 -12.89 14.35 -37.80
CA THR A 206 -12.37 14.31 -39.19
C THR A 206 -11.00 13.72 -39.48
N ASP A 207 -11.01 12.62 -40.25
CA ASP A 207 -10.05 12.23 -41.28
C ASP A 207 -8.60 12.73 -41.12
N SER A 208 -7.79 11.98 -40.37
CA SER A 208 -6.35 11.93 -40.60
C SER A 208 -5.77 10.58 -40.15
N THR A 209 -5.01 9.97 -41.05
CA THR A 209 -4.17 8.78 -40.83
C THR A 209 -2.94 9.12 -40.00
N GLU A 210 -3.11 9.87 -38.91
CA GLU A 210 -2.04 10.19 -37.97
C GLU A 210 -2.16 9.26 -36.77
N VAL A 211 -1.23 8.30 -36.70
CA VAL A 211 -1.01 7.47 -35.51
C VAL A 211 -0.63 8.44 -34.39
N HIS A 212 -1.58 8.80 -33.52
CA HIS A 212 -1.26 9.57 -32.32
C HIS A 212 -0.18 8.81 -31.56
N PRO A 213 1.00 9.40 -31.31
CA PRO A 213 2.04 8.74 -30.55
C PRO A 213 1.46 8.40 -29.19
N HIS A 214 1.47 7.12 -28.82
CA HIS A 214 1.06 6.68 -27.50
C HIS A 214 1.92 7.43 -26.47
N MET A 215 1.31 8.41 -25.79
CA MET A 215 1.99 9.19 -24.77
C MET A 215 2.60 8.26 -23.73
N PRO A 216 3.83 8.54 -23.25
CA PRO A 216 4.44 7.74 -22.22
C PRO A 216 3.54 7.63 -20.99
N LYS A 217 3.37 6.41 -20.47
CA LYS A 217 2.58 6.15 -19.26
C LYS A 217 3.48 5.73 -18.12
N ILE A 218 3.33 6.40 -16.99
CA ILE A 218 3.95 5.96 -15.73
C ILE A 218 3.01 4.93 -15.08
N ALA A 219 3.58 3.83 -14.61
CA ALA A 219 2.83 2.76 -13.97
C ALA A 219 3.65 2.11 -12.86
N SER A 220 2.98 1.59 -11.83
CA SER A 220 3.61 0.55 -11.01
C SER A 220 3.65 -0.75 -11.83
N LEU A 221 4.75 -1.48 -11.70
CA LEU A 221 4.97 -2.78 -12.31
C LEU A 221 5.38 -3.75 -11.23
N GLN A 222 4.53 -4.73 -10.95
CA GLN A 222 4.75 -5.75 -9.93
C GLN A 222 4.87 -7.13 -10.58
N ARG A 223 5.78 -7.96 -10.08
CA ARG A 223 5.92 -9.36 -10.49
C ARG A 223 4.59 -10.10 -10.28
N PHE A 224 4.12 -10.76 -11.34
CA PHE A 224 2.95 -11.64 -11.21
C PHE A 224 3.33 -12.89 -10.41
N VAL A 225 2.49 -13.25 -9.44
CA VAL A 225 2.65 -14.46 -8.63
C VAL A 225 1.58 -15.46 -9.02
N GLY A 226 2.02 -16.65 -9.44
CA GLY A 226 1.11 -17.74 -9.81
C GLY A 226 0.35 -18.26 -8.59
N HIS A 227 -0.97 -18.05 -8.58
CA HIS A 227 -1.86 -18.46 -7.51
C HIS A 227 -3.08 -19.20 -8.06
N GLY A 228 -3.67 -20.07 -7.25
CA GLY A 228 -4.94 -20.71 -7.58
C GLY A 228 -6.15 -19.91 -7.06
N PHE A 229 -5.98 -19.28 -5.90
CA PHE A 229 -7.04 -18.64 -5.13
C PHE A 229 -6.47 -17.46 -4.34
N ASP A 230 -7.32 -16.51 -3.99
CA ASP A 230 -7.06 -15.55 -2.92
C ASP A 230 -7.55 -16.08 -1.56
N ALA A 231 -7.18 -15.40 -0.48
CA ALA A 231 -7.54 -15.81 0.87
C ALA A 231 -9.05 -15.78 1.14
N GLY A 232 -9.85 -15.08 0.33
CA GLY A 232 -11.30 -15.01 0.47
C GLY A 232 -12.02 -16.29 0.02
N GLU A 233 -11.37 -17.14 -0.76
CA GLU A 233 -11.92 -18.44 -1.18
C GLU A 233 -11.70 -19.55 -0.15
N LEU A 234 -10.75 -19.37 0.77
CA LEU A 234 -10.40 -20.33 1.81
C LEU A 234 -10.73 -19.79 3.20
N GLY A 235 -10.93 -20.68 4.17
CA GLY A 235 -11.07 -20.28 5.57
C GLY A 235 -9.70 -19.97 6.18
N PRO A 236 -9.63 -19.09 7.19
CA PRO A 236 -8.34 -18.71 7.80
C PRO A 236 -7.58 -19.92 8.35
N SER A 237 -8.24 -21.00 8.77
CA SER A 237 -7.59 -22.23 9.25
C SER A 237 -6.61 -22.89 8.26
N PHE A 238 -6.62 -22.49 6.99
CA PHE A 238 -5.71 -22.98 5.96
C PHE A 238 -4.43 -22.15 5.83
N PHE A 239 -4.25 -21.06 6.57
CA PHE A 239 -3.11 -20.15 6.42
C PHE A 239 -2.09 -20.33 7.55
N SER A 240 -0.80 -20.26 7.21
CA SER A 240 0.28 -20.36 8.20
C SER A 240 0.27 -19.14 9.13
N VAL A 241 0.61 -19.35 10.40
CA VAL A 241 0.71 -18.28 11.40
C VAL A 241 1.76 -17.26 10.95
N ASP A 242 2.93 -17.76 10.57
CA ASP A 242 4.06 -16.97 10.08
C ASP A 242 3.64 -16.05 8.91
N SER A 243 2.91 -16.57 7.89
CA SER A 243 2.45 -15.74 6.78
C SER A 243 1.52 -14.61 7.25
N VAL A 244 0.58 -14.91 8.16
CA VAL A 244 -0.34 -13.90 8.70
C VAL A 244 0.42 -12.85 9.51
N HIS A 245 1.37 -13.29 10.35
CA HIS A 245 2.22 -12.39 11.14
C HIS A 245 3.09 -11.50 10.27
N HIS A 246 3.77 -12.06 9.26
CA HIS A 246 4.66 -11.29 8.40
C HIS A 246 3.90 -10.22 7.61
N ILE A 247 2.73 -10.57 7.07
CA ILE A 247 1.85 -9.60 6.38
C ILE A 247 1.36 -8.54 7.36
N GLY A 248 0.88 -8.94 8.54
CA GLY A 248 0.38 -8.00 9.55
C GLY A 248 1.44 -7.04 10.08
N ILE A 249 2.68 -7.52 10.30
CA ILE A 249 3.82 -6.69 10.69
C ILE A 249 4.09 -5.60 9.64
N LEU A 250 4.08 -5.95 8.35
CA LEU A 250 4.25 -4.97 7.29
C LEU A 250 3.05 -4.00 7.25
N ASP A 251 1.83 -4.51 7.23
CA ASP A 251 0.60 -3.71 7.12
C ASP A 251 0.43 -2.72 8.26
N ILE A 252 0.84 -3.08 9.49
CA ILE A 252 0.89 -2.17 10.64
C ILE A 252 1.86 -1.02 10.37
N ARG A 253 3.08 -1.32 9.91
CA ARG A 253 4.11 -0.29 9.66
C ARG A 253 3.67 0.70 8.58
N ILE A 254 3.11 0.19 7.50
CA ILE A 254 2.67 1.01 6.37
C ILE A 254 1.25 1.55 6.53
N LEU A 255 0.57 1.26 7.63
CA LEU A 255 -0.84 1.59 7.88
C LEU A 255 -1.72 1.31 6.65
N ASN A 256 -1.84 0.02 6.30
CA ASN A 256 -2.60 -0.39 5.12
C ASN A 256 -4.11 -0.18 5.33
N LEU A 257 -4.73 0.62 4.46
CA LEU A 257 -6.15 0.99 4.55
C LEU A 257 -7.08 0.01 3.83
N ASP A 258 -6.54 -1.03 3.20
CA ASP A 258 -7.32 -1.95 2.34
C ASP A 258 -6.73 -3.37 2.29
N ARG A 259 -6.23 -3.91 3.41
CA ARG A 259 -5.84 -5.33 3.46
C ARG A 259 -7.07 -6.20 3.63
N HIS A 260 -7.78 -6.46 2.55
CA HIS A 260 -8.86 -7.45 2.50
C HIS A 260 -8.38 -8.83 2.02
N ALA A 261 -9.18 -9.88 2.19
CA ALA A 261 -8.81 -11.25 1.81
C ALA A 261 -8.40 -11.40 0.34
N GLY A 262 -9.05 -10.67 -0.57
CA GLY A 262 -8.69 -10.64 -2.00
C GLY A 262 -7.30 -10.05 -2.33
N ASN A 263 -6.66 -9.35 -1.38
CA ASN A 263 -5.32 -8.79 -1.54
C ASN A 263 -4.23 -9.70 -0.95
N MET A 264 -4.57 -10.94 -0.60
CA MET A 264 -3.65 -11.96 -0.11
C MET A 264 -3.79 -13.22 -0.97
N LEU A 265 -2.76 -13.51 -1.76
CA LEU A 265 -2.75 -14.65 -2.67
C LEU A 265 -2.33 -15.92 -1.92
N VAL A 266 -2.99 -17.04 -2.22
CA VAL A 266 -2.62 -18.34 -1.66
C VAL A 266 -1.58 -19.00 -2.57
N MET A 267 -0.39 -19.23 -2.03
CA MET A 267 0.73 -19.80 -2.78
C MET A 267 0.45 -21.26 -3.19
N LYS A 268 0.65 -21.53 -4.47
CA LYS A 268 0.58 -22.90 -5.00
C LYS A 268 1.90 -23.61 -4.74
N HIS A 269 1.96 -24.48 -3.74
CA HIS A 269 3.07 -25.41 -3.64
C HIS A 269 2.94 -26.45 -4.77
N GLU A 270 3.86 -26.44 -5.74
CA GLU A 270 3.99 -27.56 -6.67
C GLU A 270 4.33 -28.81 -5.85
N HIS A 271 3.47 -29.83 -5.93
CA HIS A 271 3.57 -31.08 -5.19
C HIS A 271 4.94 -31.75 -5.36
N ASN A 272 5.90 -31.44 -4.48
CA ASN A 272 7.18 -32.14 -4.39
C ASN A 272 7.77 -32.16 -2.97
N SER A 273 6.92 -32.06 -1.94
CA SER A 273 7.35 -32.28 -0.55
C SER A 273 6.74 -33.57 -0.02
N THR A 274 7.56 -34.62 0.01
CA THR A 274 7.31 -35.95 0.58
C THR A 274 7.25 -35.96 2.12
N SER A 275 6.80 -34.88 2.75
CA SER A 275 6.55 -34.83 4.20
C SER A 275 5.04 -34.91 4.47
N TYR A 276 4.58 -36.08 4.88
CA TYR A 276 3.19 -36.43 5.21
C TYR A 276 2.61 -35.70 6.44
N VAL A 277 3.08 -34.49 6.78
CA VAL A 277 2.71 -33.78 8.04
C VAL A 277 2.06 -32.41 7.80
N HIS A 278 2.28 -31.73 6.67
CA HIS A 278 1.72 -30.39 6.39
C HIS A 278 0.79 -30.36 5.16
N GLN A 279 -0.10 -31.33 5.08
CA GLN A 279 -1.05 -31.45 3.97
C GLN A 279 -2.28 -30.55 4.21
N GLY A 280 -2.11 -29.23 4.20
CA GLY A 280 -3.26 -28.31 4.26
C GLY A 280 -3.04 -26.89 4.79
N VAL A 281 -1.82 -26.47 5.10
CA VAL A 281 -1.53 -25.07 5.46
C VAL A 281 -0.75 -24.44 4.31
N PHE A 282 -1.21 -23.28 3.84
CA PHE A 282 -0.64 -22.55 2.70
C PHE A 282 -0.01 -21.25 3.18
N ASP A 283 1.05 -20.85 2.50
CA ASP A 283 1.65 -19.53 2.65
C ASP A 283 0.87 -18.48 1.84
N LEU A 284 0.93 -17.24 2.31
CA LEU A 284 0.26 -16.11 1.69
C LEU A 284 1.28 -15.15 1.06
N VAL A 285 0.86 -14.48 -0.01
CA VAL A 285 1.62 -13.38 -0.62
C VAL A 285 0.75 -12.12 -0.64
N PRO A 286 1.18 -11.03 0.02
CA PRO A 286 0.46 -9.77 -0.02
C PRO A 286 0.68 -9.08 -1.37
N ILE A 287 -0.40 -8.59 -1.96
CA ILE A 287 -0.39 -7.75 -3.16
C ILE A 287 -1.22 -6.49 -2.92
N ASP A 288 -1.24 -5.59 -3.90
CA ASP A 288 -2.12 -4.42 -3.91
C ASP A 288 -1.96 -3.48 -2.70
N HIS A 289 -0.80 -2.84 -2.62
CA HIS A 289 -0.46 -1.89 -1.56
C HIS A 289 -0.75 -0.44 -1.97
N GLY A 290 -1.62 -0.22 -2.96
CA GLY A 290 -1.96 1.12 -3.45
C GLY A 290 -2.54 2.04 -2.39
N PHE A 291 -3.18 1.49 -1.35
CA PHE A 291 -3.79 2.21 -0.25
C PHE A 291 -3.02 2.12 1.08
N CYS A 292 -1.69 2.22 1.05
CA CYS A 292 -0.85 2.32 2.25
C CYS A 292 -0.14 3.69 2.36
N LEU A 293 0.53 3.93 3.49
CA LEU A 293 1.31 5.12 3.84
C LEU A 293 0.49 6.43 3.82
N PRO A 294 -0.73 6.48 4.36
CA PRO A 294 -1.61 7.67 4.26
C PRO A 294 -0.96 8.93 4.83
N GLU A 295 -1.47 10.10 4.43
CA GLU A 295 -0.92 11.39 4.88
C GLU A 295 -1.26 11.76 6.33
N TRP A 296 -2.22 11.08 6.93
CA TRP A 296 -2.61 11.21 8.33
C TRP A 296 -3.00 9.83 8.87
N LEU A 297 -3.14 9.71 10.20
CA LEU A 297 -3.74 8.50 10.79
C LEU A 297 -5.20 8.42 10.35
N ASP A 298 -5.44 7.52 9.42
CA ASP A 298 -6.74 7.14 8.88
C ASP A 298 -7.07 5.73 9.38
N ASP A 299 -8.34 5.33 9.31
CA ASP A 299 -8.77 4.03 9.85
C ASP A 299 -8.28 2.88 8.93
N PRO A 300 -7.38 2.00 9.41
CA PRO A 300 -6.89 0.90 8.61
C PRO A 300 -7.94 -0.21 8.48
N TYR A 301 -7.83 -1.01 7.43
CA TYR A 301 -8.63 -2.23 7.28
C TYR A 301 -7.73 -3.45 7.22
N PHE A 302 -7.82 -4.30 8.25
CA PHE A 302 -7.01 -5.50 8.42
C PHE A 302 -7.89 -6.74 8.50
N GLU A 303 -8.05 -7.47 7.38
CA GLU A 303 -8.80 -8.73 7.38
C GLU A 303 -8.20 -9.76 8.36
N TRP A 304 -6.87 -9.82 8.44
CA TRP A 304 -6.16 -10.74 9.32
C TRP A 304 -6.44 -10.50 10.81
N LEU A 305 -6.94 -9.31 11.20
CA LEU A 305 -7.30 -9.00 12.59
C LEU A 305 -8.38 -9.96 13.12
N HIS A 306 -9.21 -10.50 12.23
CA HIS A 306 -10.30 -11.41 12.57
C HIS A 306 -9.92 -12.89 12.48
N TRP A 307 -8.64 -13.19 12.18
CA TRP A 307 -8.16 -14.55 12.02
C TRP A 307 -7.55 -15.05 13.32
N PRO A 308 -7.80 -16.32 13.72
CA PRO A 308 -7.25 -16.87 14.96
C PRO A 308 -5.72 -16.81 15.06
N GLN A 309 -5.04 -16.83 13.91
CA GLN A 309 -3.59 -16.68 13.82
C GLN A 309 -3.10 -15.38 14.44
N ALA A 310 -3.80 -14.25 14.24
CA ALA A 310 -3.37 -12.97 14.77
C ALA A 310 -3.36 -12.92 16.30
N SER A 311 -4.13 -13.78 16.97
CA SER A 311 -4.14 -13.91 18.44
C SER A 311 -3.02 -14.82 18.98
N ILE A 312 -2.15 -15.36 18.11
CA ILE A 312 -1.01 -16.16 18.54
C ILE A 312 0.16 -15.22 18.84
N PRO A 313 0.94 -15.45 19.93
CA PRO A 313 2.13 -14.65 20.20
C PRO A 313 3.14 -14.69 19.06
N PHE A 314 3.85 -13.58 18.84
CA PHE A 314 4.96 -13.56 17.90
C PHE A 314 6.04 -14.59 18.28
N SER A 315 6.62 -15.22 17.27
CA SER A 315 7.79 -16.08 17.42
C SER A 315 9.05 -15.28 17.78
N GLU A 316 10.08 -15.96 18.28
CA GLU A 316 11.37 -15.31 18.58
C GLU A 316 11.99 -14.65 17.35
N ASN A 317 11.84 -15.26 16.16
CA ASN A 317 12.33 -14.72 14.91
C ASN A 317 11.59 -13.43 14.51
N GLU A 318 10.27 -13.40 14.70
CA GLU A 318 9.43 -12.23 14.43
C GLU A 318 9.75 -11.08 15.39
N LEU A 319 9.91 -11.38 16.68
CA LEU A 319 10.32 -10.39 17.69
C LEU A 319 11.72 -9.85 17.39
N GLU A 320 12.67 -10.70 17.00
CA GLU A 320 14.00 -10.27 16.59
C GLU A 320 13.93 -9.36 15.36
N TYR A 321 13.14 -9.73 14.35
CA TYR A 321 12.92 -8.89 13.17
C TYR A 321 12.33 -7.52 13.54
N ILE A 322 11.23 -7.48 14.30
CA ILE A 322 10.59 -6.24 14.74
C ILE A 322 11.57 -5.35 15.51
N SER A 323 12.37 -5.95 16.41
CA SER A 323 13.34 -5.21 17.21
C SER A 323 14.42 -4.50 16.37
N LYS A 324 14.77 -5.06 15.20
CA LYS A 324 15.80 -4.54 14.29
C LYS A 324 15.29 -3.45 13.33
N LEU A 325 13.98 -3.30 13.16
CA LEU A 325 13.39 -2.26 12.30
C LEU A 325 13.85 -0.87 12.73
N ASP A 326 14.27 -0.03 11.78
CA ASP A 326 14.72 1.33 12.05
C ASP A 326 13.85 2.33 11.28
N PRO A 327 12.87 2.98 11.95
CA PRO A 327 11.91 3.85 11.27
C PRO A 327 12.58 5.05 10.58
N PHE A 328 13.74 5.50 11.06
CA PHE A 328 14.43 6.66 10.48
C PHE A 328 15.26 6.28 9.26
N LYS A 329 15.84 5.08 9.24
CA LYS A 329 16.47 4.54 8.02
C LYS A 329 15.41 4.25 6.95
N ASP A 330 14.28 3.68 7.34
CA ASP A 330 13.16 3.42 6.44
C ASP A 330 12.62 4.73 5.84
N ALA A 331 12.48 5.77 6.67
CA ALA A 331 12.13 7.11 6.21
C ALA A 331 13.13 7.65 5.18
N GLU A 332 14.43 7.48 5.40
CA GLU A 332 15.46 7.95 4.48
C GLU A 332 15.46 7.19 3.14
N ILE A 333 15.20 5.88 3.18
CA ILE A 333 14.98 5.08 1.97
C ILE A 333 13.82 5.65 1.17
N LEU A 334 12.68 5.94 1.83
CA LEU A 334 11.52 6.52 1.13
C LEU A 334 11.79 7.92 0.59
N ARG A 335 12.45 8.81 1.33
CA ARG A 335 12.82 10.15 0.83
C ARG A 335 13.73 10.08 -0.40
N THR A 336 14.63 9.10 -0.43
CA THR A 336 15.59 8.92 -1.53
C THR A 336 14.93 8.28 -2.75
N GLU A 337 14.25 7.16 -2.56
CA GLU A 337 13.70 6.35 -3.66
C GLU A 337 12.34 6.89 -4.15
N ILE A 338 11.59 7.59 -3.30
CA ILE A 338 10.23 8.07 -3.58
C ILE A 338 10.09 9.54 -3.16
N PRO A 339 10.80 10.49 -3.81
CA PRO A 339 10.77 11.90 -3.44
C PRO A 339 9.40 12.58 -3.63
N LEU A 340 8.47 11.92 -4.33
CA LEU A 340 7.09 12.39 -4.50
C LEU A 340 6.20 12.06 -3.29
N LEU A 341 6.62 11.14 -2.41
CA LEU A 341 5.89 10.80 -1.20
C LEU A 341 6.03 11.95 -0.19
N ARG A 342 4.91 12.40 0.37
CA ARG A 342 4.92 13.54 1.31
C ARG A 342 5.52 13.16 2.64
N GLU A 343 6.15 14.13 3.27
CA GLU A 343 6.74 13.97 4.61
C GLU A 343 5.69 13.55 5.65
N SER A 344 4.42 13.98 5.50
CA SER A 344 3.33 13.54 6.38
C SER A 344 3.13 12.02 6.37
N SER A 345 3.16 11.39 5.19
CA SER A 345 3.13 9.93 5.02
C SER A 345 4.35 9.24 5.65
N ILE A 346 5.53 9.84 5.51
CA ILE A 346 6.77 9.31 6.11
C ILE A 346 6.69 9.37 7.64
N ARG A 347 6.11 10.44 8.20
CA ARG A 347 5.89 10.56 9.64
C ARG A 347 4.91 9.51 10.15
N VAL A 348 3.82 9.21 9.41
CA VAL A 348 2.91 8.10 9.75
C VAL A 348 3.67 6.77 9.84
N LEU A 349 4.50 6.43 8.86
CA LEU A 349 5.36 5.22 8.91
C LEU A 349 6.24 5.17 10.17
N ILE A 350 6.86 6.30 10.54
CA ILE A 350 7.71 6.39 11.74
C ILE A 350 6.87 6.10 12.99
N VAL A 351 5.72 6.76 13.16
CA VAL A 351 4.83 6.56 14.32
C VAL A 351 4.37 5.10 14.39
N CYS A 352 3.88 4.54 13.29
CA CYS A 352 3.40 3.15 13.22
C CYS A 352 4.50 2.13 13.55
N THR A 353 5.72 2.34 13.04
CA THR A 353 6.85 1.45 13.31
C THR A 353 7.30 1.55 14.77
N ILE A 354 7.38 2.75 15.35
CA ILE A 354 7.68 2.93 16.79
C ILE A 354 6.61 2.23 17.65
N PHE A 355 5.33 2.44 17.32
CA PHE A 355 4.21 1.80 18.01
C PHE A 355 4.32 0.28 18.00
N LEU A 356 4.52 -0.34 16.83
CA LEU A 356 4.72 -1.77 16.68
C LEU A 356 5.87 -2.29 17.55
N LYS A 357 7.02 -1.61 17.55
CA LYS A 357 8.20 -2.03 18.31
C LYS A 357 7.93 -2.06 19.81
N HIS A 358 7.32 -1.01 20.35
CA HIS A 358 6.96 -0.94 21.77
C HIS A 358 5.90 -1.97 22.14
N ALA A 359 4.88 -2.14 21.30
CA ALA A 359 3.81 -3.10 21.56
C ALA A 359 4.32 -4.56 21.53
N ALA A 360 5.14 -4.92 20.54
CA ALA A 360 5.75 -6.23 20.44
C ALA A 360 6.71 -6.51 21.61
N ALA A 361 7.53 -5.52 22.00
CA ALA A 361 8.38 -5.62 23.20
C ALA A 361 7.55 -5.75 24.49
N ALA A 362 6.28 -5.35 24.45
CA ALA A 362 5.36 -5.54 25.56
C ALA A 362 4.66 -6.90 25.59
N GLY A 363 4.91 -7.77 24.60
CA GLY A 363 4.30 -9.08 24.49
C GLY A 363 2.88 -9.08 23.93
N LEU A 364 2.43 -7.96 23.34
CA LEU A 364 1.16 -7.88 22.63
C LEU A 364 1.23 -8.71 21.33
N CYS A 365 0.17 -9.46 21.04
CA CYS A 365 0.07 -10.21 19.79
C CYS A 365 -0.40 -9.31 18.65
N LEU A 366 -0.37 -9.82 17.41
CA LEU A 366 -0.76 -9.07 16.23
C LEU A 366 -2.20 -8.53 16.33
N ALA A 367 -3.13 -9.33 16.89
CA ALA A 367 -4.52 -8.93 17.07
C ALA A 367 -4.68 -7.78 18.06
N ASP A 368 -3.93 -7.79 19.17
CA ASP A 368 -3.97 -6.69 20.16
C ASP A 368 -3.52 -5.38 19.51
N ILE A 369 -2.44 -5.44 18.73
CA ILE A 369 -1.87 -4.26 18.06
C ILE A 369 -2.84 -3.74 17.00
N GLY A 370 -3.38 -4.62 16.15
CA GLY A 370 -4.36 -4.25 15.14
C GLY A 370 -5.61 -3.62 15.75
N GLN A 371 -6.15 -4.19 16.83
CA GLN A 371 -7.31 -3.63 17.54
C GLN A 371 -7.04 -2.22 18.08
N MET A 372 -5.84 -1.97 18.62
CA MET A 372 -5.46 -0.63 19.11
C MET A 372 -5.37 0.41 17.99
N MET A 373 -5.18 -0.02 16.73
CA MET A 373 -5.03 0.86 15.57
C MET A 373 -6.35 1.10 14.82
N THR A 374 -7.28 0.16 14.87
CA THR A 374 -8.61 0.26 14.23
C THR A 374 -9.61 0.99 15.10
N ARG A 375 -10.50 1.78 14.51
CA ARG A 375 -11.59 2.46 15.20
C ARG A 375 -12.71 1.49 15.57
N GLU A 376 -13.39 1.77 16.69
CA GLU A 376 -14.54 0.98 17.12
C GLU A 376 -15.85 1.66 16.68
N LEU A 377 -16.72 0.88 16.02
CA LEU A 377 -18.07 1.31 15.66
C LEU A 377 -19.03 0.94 16.79
N CYS A 378 -19.31 1.89 17.69
CA CYS A 378 -20.27 1.72 18.77
C CYS A 378 -21.54 2.55 18.53
N GLY A 379 -22.68 1.89 18.35
CA GLY A 379 -23.98 2.57 18.26
C GLY A 379 -24.18 3.45 17.02
N GLY A 380 -23.36 3.27 15.97
CA GLY A 380 -23.39 4.10 14.76
C GLY A 380 -22.48 5.33 14.83
N GLU A 381 -21.77 5.52 15.94
CA GLU A 381 -20.70 6.51 16.08
C GLU A 381 -19.34 5.79 16.04
N GLU A 382 -18.40 6.40 15.32
CA GLU A 382 -17.04 5.91 15.16
C GLU A 382 -16.15 6.63 16.17
N SER A 383 -15.57 5.89 17.12
CA SER A 383 -14.64 6.46 18.10
C SER A 383 -13.20 6.38 17.59
N ALA A 384 -12.39 7.38 17.92
CA ALA A 384 -10.96 7.36 17.64
C ALA A 384 -10.30 6.10 18.26
N SER A 385 -9.37 5.49 17.53
CA SER A 385 -8.65 4.31 17.98
C SER A 385 -7.75 4.61 19.19
N GLU A 386 -7.28 3.58 19.89
CA GLU A 386 -6.37 3.77 21.03
C GLU A 386 -5.07 4.48 20.58
N MET A 387 -4.55 4.11 19.41
CA MET A 387 -3.39 4.76 18.80
C MET A 387 -3.66 6.23 18.48
N GLU A 388 -4.82 6.56 17.90
CA GLU A 388 -5.22 7.94 17.62
C GLU A 388 -5.33 8.76 18.92
N ASN A 389 -5.95 8.21 19.97
CA ASN A 389 -6.06 8.85 21.27
C ASN A 389 -4.69 9.12 21.91
N ILE A 390 -3.75 8.17 21.84
CA ILE A 390 -2.37 8.37 22.30
C ILE A 390 -1.73 9.53 21.53
N CYS A 391 -1.85 9.54 20.19
CA CYS A 391 -1.26 10.60 19.37
C CYS A 391 -1.87 11.99 19.67
N LEU A 392 -3.18 12.08 19.88
CA LEU A 392 -3.85 13.33 20.30
C LEU A 392 -3.32 13.83 21.65
N GLN A 393 -3.14 12.93 22.63
CA GLN A 393 -2.57 13.29 23.92
C GLN A 393 -1.14 13.82 23.79
N VAL A 394 -0.32 13.21 22.93
CA VAL A 394 1.04 13.70 22.67
C VAL A 394 1.01 15.07 22.00
N LYS A 395 0.22 15.26 20.93
CA LYS A 395 0.08 16.58 20.27
C LYS A 395 -0.32 17.66 21.27
N ALA A 396 -1.29 17.38 22.16
CA ALA A 396 -1.70 18.32 23.19
C ALA A 396 -0.57 18.68 24.18
N ARG A 397 0.29 17.73 24.55
CA ARG A 397 1.46 17.98 25.42
C ARG A 397 2.52 18.83 24.72
N VAL A 398 2.78 18.57 23.44
CA VAL A 398 3.71 19.39 22.62
C VAL A 398 3.24 20.84 22.57
N SER A 399 1.97 21.08 22.23
CA SER A 399 1.42 22.44 22.18
C SER A 399 1.43 23.17 23.54
N ASN A 400 1.24 22.44 24.65
CA ASN A 400 1.29 23.04 25.99
C ASN A 400 2.72 23.41 26.42
N ASN A 401 3.74 22.64 26.02
CA ASN A 401 5.14 22.95 26.29
C ASN A 401 5.62 24.20 25.53
N GLU A 402 5.05 24.48 24.36
CA GLU A 402 5.30 25.69 23.56
C GLU A 402 4.61 26.92 24.16
N ARG A 403 3.35 26.81 24.63
CA ARG A 403 2.62 27.92 25.29
C ARG A 403 3.23 28.37 26.61
N CYS A 404 4.04 27.53 27.26
CA CYS A 404 4.86 27.94 28.40
C CYS A 404 6.12 28.73 28.01
N LYS A 405 6.42 28.85 26.70
CA LYS A 405 7.55 29.61 26.16
C LYS A 405 7.13 30.88 25.41
N GLU A 406 5.91 30.94 24.87
CA GLU A 406 5.38 32.14 24.20
C GLU A 406 3.91 32.40 24.57
N GLU A 407 3.64 33.55 25.20
CA GLU A 407 2.29 34.13 25.30
C GLU A 407 1.94 34.74 23.93
N THR A 408 1.31 34.00 23.02
CA THR A 408 0.41 34.60 22.02
C THR A 408 -0.65 33.62 21.52
N GLU A 409 -1.84 34.14 21.28
CA GLU A 409 -3.06 33.44 20.90
C GLU A 409 -2.99 32.80 19.51
N GLY A 410 -3.41 31.55 19.41
CA GLY A 410 -3.65 30.86 18.14
C GLY A 410 -4.35 29.54 18.39
N GLY A 411 -5.67 29.49 18.18
CA GLY A 411 -6.47 28.29 18.32
C GLY A 411 -6.10 27.25 17.25
N SER A 412 -5.84 26.01 17.68
CA SER A 412 -5.67 24.86 16.79
C SER A 412 -6.97 24.62 16.04
N ILE A 413 -6.94 24.82 14.73
CA ILE A 413 -8.02 24.44 13.81
C ILE A 413 -7.94 22.92 13.65
N CYS A 414 -8.94 22.22 14.17
CA CYS A 414 -9.28 20.88 13.71
C CYS A 414 -9.73 21.00 12.25
N ASP A 415 -8.89 20.50 11.35
CA ASP A 415 -9.17 20.48 9.91
C ASP A 415 -10.40 19.59 9.64
N GLU A 416 -11.23 19.95 8.66
CA GLU A 416 -12.51 19.29 8.33
C GLU A 416 -12.36 17.82 7.85
N THR A 417 -11.14 17.27 7.90
CA THR A 417 -10.73 15.97 7.34
C THR A 417 -10.75 14.79 8.32
N GLY A 418 -11.05 15.03 9.60
CA GLY A 418 -11.33 13.95 10.58
C GLY A 418 -10.16 13.04 10.98
N GLY A 419 -8.95 13.25 10.45
CA GLY A 419 -7.76 12.43 10.72
C GLY A 419 -6.62 13.17 11.41
N ILE A 420 -5.72 12.45 12.09
CA ILE A 420 -4.58 13.04 12.80
C ILE A 420 -3.40 13.18 11.85
N SER A 421 -3.17 14.40 11.36
CA SER A 421 -1.97 14.72 10.56
C SER A 421 -0.77 14.94 11.47
N PHE A 422 0.42 14.57 10.97
CA PHE A 422 1.70 14.95 11.54
C PHE A 422 2.47 15.92 10.65
N GLY A 423 1.95 16.25 9.46
CA GLY A 423 2.64 17.12 8.50
C GLY A 423 2.67 18.59 8.90
N ASP A 424 1.81 18.99 9.85
CA ASP A 424 1.68 20.33 10.41
C ASP A 424 2.79 20.68 11.41
N LEU A 425 3.43 19.67 12.02
CA LEU A 425 4.48 19.88 13.02
C LEU A 425 5.78 20.38 12.38
N ASN A 426 6.36 21.46 12.90
CA ASN A 426 7.71 21.85 12.54
C ASN A 426 8.75 20.83 13.07
N GLN A 427 10.02 20.98 12.70
CA GLN A 427 11.05 20.00 13.07
C GLN A 427 11.23 19.84 14.59
N GLY A 428 11.20 20.94 15.36
CA GLY A 428 11.32 20.89 16.82
C GLY A 428 10.09 20.31 17.51
N GLU A 429 8.90 20.62 16.99
CA GLU A 429 7.65 20.01 17.46
C GLU A 429 7.61 18.51 17.16
N TRP A 430 8.11 18.09 16.00
CA TRP A 430 8.19 16.68 15.62
C TRP A 430 9.15 15.89 16.50
N GLU A 431 10.32 16.45 16.80
CA GLU A 431 11.27 15.84 17.74
C GLU A 431 10.67 15.71 19.15
N SER A 432 10.01 16.77 19.63
CA SER A 432 9.31 16.76 20.91
C SER A 432 8.14 15.77 20.94
N PHE A 433 7.41 15.65 19.83
CA PHE A 433 6.35 14.67 19.67
C PHE A 433 6.90 13.26 19.83
N LEU A 434 7.99 12.93 19.14
CA LEU A 434 8.60 11.60 19.19
C LEU A 434 9.11 11.24 20.59
N GLU A 435 9.73 12.19 21.30
CA GLU A 435 10.20 11.98 22.68
C GLU A 435 9.01 11.64 23.61
N ILE A 436 7.99 12.51 23.62
CA ILE A 436 6.81 12.33 24.47
C ILE A 436 6.02 11.08 24.07
N PHE A 437 5.95 10.75 22.79
CA PHE A 437 5.29 9.54 22.28
C PHE A 437 5.97 8.28 22.81
N ASN A 438 7.31 8.19 22.76
CA ASN A 438 8.05 7.05 23.30
C ASN A 438 7.79 6.85 24.80
N ASP A 439 7.83 7.94 25.58
CA ASP A 439 7.59 7.89 27.02
C ASP A 439 6.16 7.43 27.35
N LEU A 440 5.18 7.94 26.60
CA LEU A 440 3.78 7.60 26.80
C LEU A 440 3.50 6.14 26.43
N LEU A 441 4.06 5.65 25.33
CA LEU A 441 3.93 4.24 24.93
C LEU A 441 4.50 3.30 25.98
N HIS A 442 5.68 3.61 26.53
CA HIS A 442 6.26 2.80 27.60
C HIS A 442 5.31 2.71 28.80
N ALA A 443 4.72 3.83 29.23
CA ALA A 443 3.75 3.83 30.33
C ALA A 443 2.48 3.03 30.03
N VAL A 444 1.88 3.23 28.84
CA VAL A 444 0.66 2.53 28.40
C VAL A 444 0.88 1.02 28.35
N PHE A 445 2.01 0.58 27.80
CA PHE A 445 2.25 -0.84 27.61
C PHE A 445 2.75 -1.56 28.88
N GLU A 446 3.47 -0.89 29.77
CA GLU A 446 3.77 -1.45 31.11
C GLU A 446 2.49 -1.68 31.92
N GLU A 447 1.49 -0.78 31.80
CA GLU A 447 0.18 -1.00 32.46
C GLU A 447 -0.55 -2.23 31.88
N LYS A 448 -0.48 -2.44 30.56
CA LYS A 448 -1.09 -3.61 29.91
C LYS A 448 -0.38 -4.91 30.27
N LYS A 449 0.95 -4.91 30.42
CA LYS A 449 1.71 -6.06 30.96
C LYS A 449 1.26 -6.49 32.34
N CYS A 450 0.85 -5.54 33.19
CA CYS A 450 0.39 -5.85 34.54
C CYS A 450 -1.04 -6.43 34.59
N LYS A 451 -1.80 -6.35 33.50
CA LYS A 451 -3.20 -6.79 33.41
C LYS A 451 -3.37 -8.14 32.71
N ASN A 452 -2.40 -8.53 31.87
CA ASN A 452 -2.29 -9.85 31.24
C ASN A 452 -1.47 -10.81 32.11
#